data_AF-A0A7C4HVM2-F1
#
_entry.id   AF-A0A7C4HVM2-F1
#
_cell.length_a   1.000
_cell.length_b   1.000
_cell.length_c   1.000
_cell.angle_alpha   90.00
_cell.angle_beta   90.00
_cell.angle_gamma   90.00
#
_symmetry.space_group_name_H-M   'P 1'
#
loop_
_entity.id
_entity.type
_entity.pdbx_description
1 polymer ?
#
loop_
_entity_poly.entity_id
_entity_poly.type
_entity_poly.pdbx_seq_one_letter_code
_entity_poly.pdbx_strand_id
1 'polypeptide(L)'
;MQIINNIKEKFCSLLQEKKFDEASLFIEDVAKKLVEEKVPSSPLRRMRDLVVSLKGEVSSVDRVYIRSELLGLRLEPISGTIANLCLTLSGSDLEKLIKIVQSLENFFRFYSGGE
;
A
#
# COMPACT_ATOMS: atom_id res chain seq x y z
N MET A 1 -14.46 20.93 12.75
CA MET A 1 -13.90 19.57 12.93
C MET A 1 -14.38 18.73 11.75
N GLN A 2 -13.58 18.64 10.68
CA GLN A 2 -13.95 17.84 9.51
C GLN A 2 -13.74 16.37 9.86
N ILE A 3 -14.83 15.61 9.85
CA ILE A 3 -14.80 14.14 9.89
C ILE A 3 -14.05 13.70 8.63
N ILE A 4 -12.97 12.94 8.81
CA ILE A 4 -12.25 12.29 7.70
C ILE A 4 -13.25 11.31 7.06
N ASN A 5 -13.92 11.73 5.99
CA ASN A 5 -14.87 10.92 5.22
C ASN A 5 -14.17 10.13 4.09
N ASN A 6 -12.85 10.02 4.10
CA ASN A 6 -12.08 9.29 3.10
C ASN A 6 -11.34 8.12 3.74
N ILE A 7 -11.84 6.91 3.52
CA ILE A 7 -11.30 5.66 4.06
C ILE A 7 -9.82 5.46 3.67
N LYS A 8 -9.43 5.91 2.47
CA LYS A 8 -8.04 5.87 1.99
C LYS A 8 -7.13 6.76 2.83
N GLU A 9 -7.60 7.96 3.19
CA GLU A 9 -6.83 8.89 4.04
C GLU A 9 -6.67 8.35 5.45
N LYS A 10 -7.74 7.80 6.04
CA LYS A 10 -7.67 7.17 7.37
C LYS A 10 -6.69 6.00 7.39
N PHE A 11 -6.76 5.12 6.38
CA PHE A 11 -5.82 4.03 6.19
C PHE A 11 -4.37 4.54 6.06
N CYS A 12 -4.13 5.55 5.23
CA CYS A 12 -2.81 6.12 5.03
C CYS A 12 -2.25 6.80 6.30
N SER A 13 -3.08 7.53 7.06
CA SER A 13 -2.68 8.11 8.34
C SER A 13 -2.26 7.05 9.35
N LEU A 14 -3.03 5.96 9.48
CA LEU A 14 -2.67 4.85 10.37
C LEU A 14 -1.34 4.19 9.97
N LEU A 15 -1.11 4.00 8.67
CA LEU A 15 0.16 3.48 8.16
C LEU A 15 1.34 4.41 8.45
N GLN A 16 1.17 5.73 8.27
CA GLN A 16 2.19 6.73 8.58
C GLN A 16 2.52 6.76 10.08
N GLU A 17 1.52 6.56 10.93
CA GLU A 17 1.67 6.40 12.39
C GLU A 17 2.19 5.00 12.80
N LYS A 18 2.46 4.11 11.83
CA LYS A 18 2.89 2.71 12.03
C LYS A 18 1.91 1.87 12.85
N LYS A 19 0.63 2.25 12.87
CA LYS A 19 -0.47 1.50 13.49
C LYS A 19 -0.98 0.41 12.55
N PHE A 20 -0.12 -0.56 12.24
CA PHE A 20 -0.41 -1.60 11.25
C PHE A 20 -1.63 -2.45 11.59
N ASP A 21 -1.82 -2.77 12.87
CA ASP A 21 -2.95 -3.59 13.33
C ASP A 21 -4.28 -2.84 13.15
N GLU A 22 -4.31 -1.54 13.45
CA GLU A 22 -5.49 -0.70 13.19
C GLU A 22 -5.71 -0.50 11.68
N ALA A 23 -4.64 -0.25 10.91
CA ALA A 23 -4.72 -0.09 9.46
C ALA A 23 -5.27 -1.35 8.78
N SER A 24 -4.99 -2.54 9.34
CA SER A 24 -5.47 -3.82 8.79
C SER A 24 -6.99 -3.93 8.72
N LEU A 25 -7.71 -3.25 9.62
CA LEU A 25 -9.17 -3.26 9.70
C LEU A 25 -9.82 -2.53 8.51
N PHE A 26 -9.06 -1.72 7.77
CA PHE A 26 -9.57 -0.89 6.68
C PHE A 26 -9.20 -1.42 5.28
N ILE A 27 -8.38 -2.48 5.18
CA ILE A 27 -7.82 -2.94 3.90
C ILE A 27 -8.93 -3.33 2.91
N GLU A 28 -9.92 -4.08 3.37
CA GLU A 28 -11.02 -4.56 2.54
C GLU A 28 -11.87 -3.39 2.00
N ASP A 29 -12.18 -2.42 2.86
CA ASP A 29 -12.96 -1.24 2.47
C ASP A 29 -12.18 -0.33 1.51
N VAL A 30 -10.86 -0.18 1.73
CA VAL A 30 -9.99 0.51 0.78
C VAL A 30 -9.98 -0.22 -0.58
N ALA A 31 -9.89 -1.55 -0.58
CA ALA A 31 -9.93 -2.34 -1.82
C ALA A 31 -11.24 -2.14 -2.59
N LYS A 32 -12.40 -2.25 -1.91
CA LYS A 32 -13.72 -1.97 -2.50
C LYS A 32 -13.77 -0.55 -3.06
N LYS A 33 -13.23 0.43 -2.33
CA LYS A 33 -13.21 1.82 -2.78
C LYS A 33 -12.42 2.01 -4.08
N LEU A 34 -11.27 1.34 -4.21
CA LEU A 34 -10.46 1.39 -5.43
C LEU A 34 -11.20 0.76 -6.63
N VAL A 35 -11.98 -0.31 -6.39
CA VAL A 35 -12.84 -0.92 -7.44
C VAL A 35 -13.94 0.04 -7.87
N GLU A 36 -14.63 0.70 -6.93
CA GLU A 36 -15.64 1.73 -7.23
C GLU A 36 -15.07 2.87 -8.07
N GLU A 37 -13.84 3.28 -7.78
CA GLU A 37 -13.10 4.32 -8.50
C GLU A 37 -12.54 3.86 -9.85
N LYS A 38 -12.78 2.59 -10.24
CA LYS A 38 -12.32 1.99 -11.51
C LYS A 38 -10.81 2.07 -11.69
N VAL A 39 -10.07 1.93 -10.58
CA VAL A 39 -8.61 1.84 -10.61
C VAL A 39 -8.19 0.62 -11.42
N PRO A 40 -7.21 0.71 -12.35
CA PRO A 40 -6.70 -0.46 -13.07
C PRO A 40 -6.03 -1.45 -12.11
N SER A 41 -6.03 -2.76 -12.41
CA SER A 41 -5.39 -3.76 -11.56
C SER A 41 -3.85 -3.71 -11.60
N SER A 42 -3.27 -3.23 -12.70
CA SER A 42 -1.82 -3.23 -12.94
C SER A 42 -0.99 -2.44 -11.91
N PRO A 43 -1.39 -1.24 -11.42
CA PRO A 43 -0.59 -0.49 -10.48
C PRO A 43 -0.60 -1.12 -9.08
N LEU A 44 -1.70 -1.75 -8.64
CA LEU A 44 -1.74 -2.50 -7.38
C LEU A 44 -0.87 -3.76 -7.42
N ARG A 45 -0.91 -4.50 -8.54
CA ARG A 45 -0.02 -5.66 -8.77
C ARG A 45 1.44 -5.23 -8.71
N ARG A 46 1.79 -4.15 -9.42
CA ARG A 46 3.15 -3.61 -9.42
C ARG A 46 3.57 -3.09 -8.04
N MET A 47 2.69 -2.44 -7.30
CA MET A 47 2.94 -2.01 -5.91
C MET A 47 3.30 -3.20 -5.03
N ARG A 48 2.52 -4.28 -5.10
CA ARG A 48 2.77 -5.51 -4.35
C ARG A 48 4.14 -6.11 -4.69
N ASP A 49 4.47 -6.22 -5.97
CA ASP A 49 5.76 -6.79 -6.40
C ASP A 49 6.95 -5.94 -5.91
N LEU A 50 6.84 -4.62 -5.97
CA LEU A 50 7.87 -3.68 -5.51
C LEU A 50 8.07 -3.72 -3.98
N VAL A 51 6.99 -3.85 -3.20
CA VAL A 51 7.11 -3.92 -1.74
C VAL A 51 7.64 -5.30 -1.31
N VAL A 52 7.23 -6.37 -1.98
CA VAL A 52 7.71 -7.73 -1.71
C VAL A 52 9.20 -7.88 -2.03
N SER A 53 9.72 -7.19 -3.05
CA SER A 53 11.15 -7.25 -3.39
C SER A 53 12.06 -6.64 -2.32
N LEU A 54 11.50 -5.89 -1.34
CA LEU A 54 12.23 -5.41 -0.17
C LEU A 54 12.49 -6.50 0.88
N LYS A 55 11.97 -7.72 0.69
CA LYS A 55 12.17 -8.82 1.63
C LYS A 55 13.63 -9.28 1.64
N GLY A 56 14.28 -9.16 2.79
CA GLY A 56 15.69 -9.51 2.97
C GLY A 56 16.59 -8.27 3.07
N GLU A 57 17.89 -8.46 2.87
CA GLU A 57 18.84 -7.34 2.81
C GLU A 57 18.77 -6.66 1.44
N VAL A 58 18.47 -5.37 1.44
CA VAL A 58 18.30 -4.55 0.24
C VAL A 58 19.04 -3.23 0.43
N SER A 59 19.82 -2.83 -0.58
CA SER A 59 20.67 -1.64 -0.50
C SER A 59 19.84 -0.35 -0.42
N SER A 60 20.48 0.74 0.00
CA SER A 60 19.84 2.07 0.00
C SER A 60 19.48 2.54 -1.42
N VAL A 61 20.29 2.18 -2.42
CA VAL A 61 20.03 2.51 -3.84
C VAL A 61 18.77 1.81 -4.33
N ASP A 62 18.61 0.53 -4.03
CA ASP A 62 17.43 -0.25 -4.40
C ASP A 62 16.17 0.32 -3.75
N ARG A 63 16.24 0.76 -2.50
CA ARG A 63 15.12 1.41 -1.80
C ARG A 63 14.70 2.72 -2.46
N VAL A 64 15.66 3.52 -2.93
CA VAL A 64 15.38 4.77 -3.66
C VAL A 64 14.73 4.46 -5.01
N TYR A 65 15.23 3.46 -5.74
CA TYR A 65 14.62 3.01 -7.00
C TYR A 65 13.18 2.50 -6.79
N ILE A 66 12.96 1.64 -5.79
CA ILE A 66 11.63 1.14 -5.45
C ILE A 66 10.69 2.28 -5.09
N ARG A 67 11.17 3.27 -4.32
CA ARG A 67 10.40 4.49 -4.05
C ARG A 67 10.01 5.23 -5.33
N SER A 68 10.93 5.43 -6.27
CA SER A 68 10.60 6.15 -7.52
C SER A 68 9.55 5.41 -8.33
N GLU A 69 9.66 4.08 -8.41
CA GLU A 69 8.68 3.23 -9.09
C GLU A 69 7.30 3.29 -8.42
N LEU A 70 7.25 3.25 -7.08
CA LEU A 70 6.00 3.36 -6.31
C LEU A 70 5.30 4.71 -6.53
N LEU A 71 6.04 5.82 -6.53
CA LEU A 71 5.48 7.15 -6.83
C LEU A 71 4.97 7.24 -8.27
N GLY A 72 5.61 6.53 -9.22
CA GLY A 72 5.19 6.44 -10.61
C GLY A 72 3.82 5.78 -10.82
N LEU A 73 3.31 5.03 -9.83
CA LEU A 73 2.00 4.35 -9.92
C LEU A 73 0.80 5.30 -9.85
N ARG A 74 0.99 6.53 -9.33
CA ARG A 74 -0.04 7.58 -9.23
C ARG A 74 -1.35 7.12 -8.55
N LEU A 75 -1.24 6.25 -7.55
CA LEU A 75 -2.34 5.77 -6.70
C LEU A 75 -2.44 6.60 -5.41
N GLU A 76 -2.54 7.92 -5.52
CA GLU A 76 -2.54 8.78 -4.34
C GLU A 76 -3.86 8.66 -3.54
N PRO A 77 -3.80 8.67 -2.19
CA PRO A 77 -2.62 8.88 -1.33
C PRO A 77 -1.81 7.61 -0.99
N ILE A 78 -2.21 6.44 -1.51
CA ILE A 78 -1.65 5.14 -1.13
C ILE A 78 -0.22 5.00 -1.63
N SER A 79 0.05 5.26 -2.92
CA SER A 79 1.40 5.15 -3.49
C SER A 79 2.42 6.01 -2.73
N GLY A 80 2.09 7.27 -2.45
CA GLY A 80 2.96 8.16 -1.68
C GLY A 80 3.25 7.65 -0.27
N THR A 81 2.21 7.14 0.42
CA THR A 81 2.36 6.60 1.78
C THR A 81 3.26 5.37 1.81
N ILE A 82 2.99 4.40 0.94
CA ILE A 82 3.80 3.17 0.85
C ILE A 82 5.23 3.50 0.44
N ALA A 83 5.44 4.39 -0.53
CA ALA A 83 6.76 4.81 -0.97
C ALA A 83 7.60 5.46 0.14
N ASN A 84 6.98 6.19 1.07
CA ASN A 84 7.69 6.78 2.22
C ASN A 84 8.06 5.70 3.25
N LEU A 85 7.16 4.76 3.51
CA LEU A 85 7.41 3.67 4.46
C LEU A 85 8.52 2.73 3.98
N CYS A 86 8.58 2.42 2.68
CA CYS A 86 9.63 1.58 2.10
C CYS A 86 11.07 2.11 2.29
N LEU A 87 11.24 3.42 2.48
CA LEU A 87 12.55 4.00 2.78
C LEU A 87 12.99 3.76 4.23
N THR A 88 12.04 3.68 5.16
CA THR A 88 12.30 3.78 6.61
C THR A 88 12.05 2.49 7.37
N LEU A 89 11.19 1.60 6.85
CA LEU A 89 10.85 0.35 7.50
C LEU A 89 11.89 -0.75 7.23
N SER A 90 12.11 -1.56 8.25
CA SER A 90 12.93 -2.76 8.24
C SER A 90 12.36 -3.78 9.21
N GLY A 91 12.87 -5.02 9.19
CA GLY A 91 12.46 -6.07 10.12
C GLY A 91 10.95 -6.35 10.10
N SER A 92 10.37 -6.51 11.29
CA SER A 92 8.96 -6.90 11.47
C SER A 92 7.97 -5.88 10.92
N ASP A 93 8.26 -4.58 10.98
CA ASP A 93 7.37 -3.54 10.44
C ASP A 93 7.31 -3.61 8.91
N LEU A 94 8.42 -3.92 8.25
CA LEU A 94 8.44 -4.15 6.81
C LEU A 94 7.64 -5.40 6.42
N GLU A 95 7.75 -6.47 7.21
CA GLU A 95 6.93 -7.67 6.99
C GLU A 95 5.42 -7.40 7.13
N LYS A 96 5.03 -6.56 8.10
CA LYS A 96 3.63 -6.10 8.25
C LYS A 96 3.19 -5.30 7.03
N LEU A 97 4.00 -4.35 6.55
CA LEU A 97 3.70 -3.58 5.34
C LEU A 97 3.52 -4.50 4.11
N ILE A 98 4.42 -5.47 3.92
CA ILE A 98 4.32 -6.47 2.84
C ILE A 98 2.95 -7.18 2.89
N LYS A 99 2.57 -7.69 4.07
CA LYS A 99 1.28 -8.38 4.25
C LYS A 99 0.09 -7.47 3.99
N ILE A 100 0.15 -6.20 4.41
CA ILE A 100 -0.91 -5.22 4.16
C ILE A 100 -1.09 -4.99 2.65
N VAL A 101 -0.01 -4.76 1.91
CA VAL A 101 -0.08 -4.51 0.46
C VAL A 101 -0.54 -5.76 -0.31
N GLN A 102 -0.09 -6.94 0.10
CA GLN A 102 -0.56 -8.21 -0.47
C GLN A 102 -2.06 -8.42 -0.22
N SER A 103 -2.54 -8.16 1.00
CA SER A 103 -3.97 -8.24 1.32
C SER A 103 -4.79 -7.24 0.51
N LEU A 104 -4.31 -6.00 0.36
CA LEU A 104 -4.97 -4.98 -0.45
C LEU A 104 -5.16 -5.44 -1.90
N GLU A 105 -4.10 -5.97 -2.53
CA GLU A 105 -4.18 -6.47 -3.90
C GLU A 105 -5.08 -7.70 -4.02
N ASN A 106 -5.04 -8.62 -3.05
CA ASN A 106 -5.91 -9.80 -3.03
C ASN A 106 -7.39 -9.45 -2.91
N PHE A 107 -7.76 -8.55 -1.98
CA PHE A 107 -9.13 -8.08 -1.85
C PHE A 107 -9.57 -7.32 -3.10
N PHE A 108 -8.71 -6.46 -3.64
CA PHE A 108 -9.01 -5.74 -4.87
C PHE A 108 -9.29 -6.71 -6.02
N ARG A 109 -8.45 -7.73 -6.22
CA ARG A 109 -8.66 -8.77 -7.23
C ARG A 109 -9.97 -9.52 -7.03
N PHE A 110 -10.31 -9.85 -5.77
CA PHE A 110 -11.57 -10.52 -5.44
C PHE A 110 -12.79 -9.68 -5.84
N TYR A 111 -12.81 -8.38 -5.52
CA TYR A 111 -13.95 -7.51 -5.83
C TYR A 111 -14.00 -6.99 -7.26
N SER A 112 -12.87 -6.94 -7.97
CA SER A 112 -12.81 -6.51 -9.38
C SER A 112 -13.20 -7.60 -10.37
N GLY A 113 -13.40 -8.85 -9.94
CA GLY A 113 -13.76 -9.97 -10.80
C GLY A 113 -12.58 -10.78 -11.36
N GLY A 114 -11.35 -10.53 -10.90
CA GLY A 114 -10.22 -11.44 -11.10
C GLY A 114 -9.35 -11.23 -12.34
N GLU A 115 -9.53 -10.15 -13.11
CA GLU A 115 -8.72 -9.84 -14.32
C GLU A 115 -7.52 -8.89 -14.08
#